data_AF-A0A7S1P3H1-F1
#
_entry.id   AF-A0A7S1P3H1-F1
#
_cell.length_a   1.000
_cell.length_b   1.000
_cell.length_c   1.000
_cell.angle_alpha   90.00
_cell.angle_beta   90.00
_cell.angle_gamma   90.00
#
_symmetry.space_group_name_H-M   'P 1'
#
loop_
_entity.id
_entity.type
_entity.pdbx_description
1 polymer ?
#
loop_
_entity_poly.entity_id
_entity_poly.type
_entity_poly.pdbx_seq_one_letter_code
_entity_poly.pdbx_strand_id
1 'polypeptide(L)'
;GSSSSSSSSNKLAKLASTLSDHNAAIDALASFGGLAENTSRSRKGLRHDIEAKSVRLHRSFLEEFAKVECAVRGIEAVVNTLQAACDKSADELRHSRLKTEATLEQANRLREQRATLQHKQKLLDTFLIKFKLSDQQMETITNTDLPIDSHFFAALHSLEAIRDNARVLLASSRQHTAGVDVLHETSEILEVAYERLFVWVQQKYRLMG
;
A
#
# COMPACT_ATOMS: atom_id res chain seq x y z
N GLY A 1 23.10 42.76 95.27
CA GLY A 1 22.12 43.57 94.53
C GLY A 1 22.31 43.42 93.03
N SER A 2 22.09 42.22 92.48
CA SER A 2 22.45 41.92 91.07
C SER A 2 21.29 41.33 90.25
N SER A 3 20.12 41.12 90.86
CA SER A 3 18.97 40.48 90.20
C SER A 3 17.94 41.48 89.64
N SER A 4 18.01 42.76 90.04
CA SER A 4 17.12 43.82 89.53
C SER A 4 17.65 44.48 88.24
N SER A 5 18.97 44.47 88.00
CA SER A 5 19.60 45.09 86.82
C SER A 5 19.45 44.25 85.53
N SER A 6 19.42 42.92 85.64
CA SER A 6 19.19 42.02 84.51
C SER A 6 17.77 42.08 83.98
N SER A 7 16.77 42.26 84.85
CA SER A 7 15.37 42.41 84.44
C SER A 7 15.13 43.71 83.66
N SER A 8 15.77 44.82 84.07
CA SER A 8 15.70 46.10 83.35
C SER A 8 16.47 46.07 82.02
N SER A 9 17.63 45.41 81.97
CA SER A 9 18.40 45.24 80.73
C SER A 9 17.67 44.37 79.71
N ASN A 10 17.01 43.30 80.15
CA ASN A 10 16.21 42.44 79.26
C ASN A 10 14.97 43.17 78.74
N LYS A 11 14.36 44.05 79.54
CA LYS A 11 13.27 44.92 79.09
C LYS A 11 13.75 45.95 78.07
N LEU A 12 14.91 46.56 78.29
CA LEU A 12 15.51 47.51 77.33
C LEU A 12 15.90 46.83 76.03
N ALA A 13 16.49 45.63 76.07
CA ALA A 13 16.82 44.87 74.87
C ALA A 13 15.57 44.48 74.07
N LYS A 14 14.51 44.07 74.76
CA LYS A 14 13.22 43.75 74.12
C LYS A 14 12.52 44.99 73.57
N LEU A 15 12.62 46.14 74.26
CA LEU A 15 12.13 47.42 73.76
C LEU A 15 12.91 47.88 72.53
N ALA A 16 14.24 47.75 72.54
CA ALA A 16 15.10 48.09 71.43
C ALA A 16 14.84 47.21 70.20
N SER A 17 14.63 45.90 70.38
CA SER A 17 14.27 45.01 69.27
C SER A 17 12.89 45.35 68.71
N THR A 18 11.89 45.62 69.56
CA THR A 18 10.56 46.03 69.09
C THR A 18 10.56 47.38 68.39
N LEU A 19 11.41 48.32 68.81
CA LEU A 19 11.57 49.63 68.16
C LEU A 19 12.30 49.50 66.81
N SER A 20 13.28 48.60 66.71
CA SER A 20 13.98 48.31 65.45
C SER A 20 13.04 47.68 64.41
N ASP A 21 12.22 46.71 64.81
CA ASP A 21 11.21 46.11 63.94
C ASP A 21 10.13 47.12 63.53
N HIS A 22 9.75 48.02 64.46
CA HIS A 22 8.80 49.09 64.19
C HIS A 22 9.35 50.11 63.19
N ASN A 23 10.62 50.51 63.32
CA ASN A 23 11.26 51.43 62.39
C ASN A 23 11.44 50.81 61.00
N ALA A 24 11.80 49.53 60.90
CA ALA A 24 11.88 48.83 59.60
C ALA A 24 10.51 48.72 58.91
N ALA A 25 9.44 48.48 59.67
CA ALA A 25 8.07 48.50 59.16
C ALA A 25 7.65 49.91 58.72
N ILE A 26 8.02 50.95 59.47
CA ILE A 26 7.76 52.35 59.11
C ILE A 26 8.51 52.73 57.83
N ASP A 27 9.78 52.34 57.67
CA ASP A 27 10.56 52.60 56.46
C ASP A 27 9.98 51.89 55.23
N ALA A 28 9.57 50.63 55.38
CA ALA A 28 8.89 49.89 54.31
C ALA A 28 7.55 50.56 53.91
N LEU A 29 6.80 51.09 54.89
CA LEU A 29 5.55 51.80 54.63
C LEU A 29 5.79 53.26 54.17
N ALA A 30 6.92 53.88 54.52
CA ALA A 30 7.32 55.20 54.04
C ALA A 30 7.70 55.16 52.55
N SER A 31 8.24 54.02 52.07
CA SER A 31 8.44 53.77 50.64
C SER A 31 7.14 53.82 49.81
N PHE A 32 5.99 53.68 50.47
CA PHE A 32 4.65 53.82 49.87
C PHE A 32 4.13 55.27 49.85
N GLY A 33 4.90 56.25 50.34
CA GLY A 33 4.66 57.69 50.13
C GLY A 33 3.60 58.35 51.01
N GLY A 34 2.99 57.65 51.97
CA GLY A 34 1.80 58.13 52.70
C GLY A 34 1.96 58.46 54.19
N LEU A 35 3.17 58.43 54.77
CA LEU A 35 3.34 58.32 56.22
C LEU A 35 4.12 59.45 56.92
N ALA A 36 4.22 60.64 56.33
CA ALA A 36 4.84 61.78 57.02
C ALA A 36 4.12 62.14 58.35
N GLU A 37 2.81 61.87 58.46
CA GLU A 37 2.03 62.03 59.70
C GLU A 37 1.03 60.88 59.89
N ASN A 38 1.03 60.21 61.05
CA ASN A 38 0.15 59.09 61.38
C ASN A 38 -1.28 59.55 61.74
N THR A 39 -1.97 60.16 60.77
CA THR A 39 -3.36 60.57 60.91
C THR A 39 -4.32 59.47 60.42
N SER A 40 -5.59 59.51 60.85
CA SER A 40 -6.64 58.63 60.32
C SER A 40 -6.79 58.76 58.80
N ARG A 41 -6.51 59.94 58.24
CA ARG A 41 -6.56 60.24 56.80
C ARG A 41 -5.41 59.58 56.06
N SER A 42 -4.18 59.68 56.58
CA SER A 42 -2.97 59.07 56.00
C SER A 42 -3.06 57.54 55.94
N ARG A 43 -3.59 56.90 56.99
CA ARG A 43 -3.81 55.43 57.01
C ARG A 43 -4.86 54.98 56.00
N LYS A 44 -5.94 55.76 55.81
CA LYS A 44 -6.96 55.49 54.78
C LYS A 44 -6.40 55.68 53.37
N GLY A 45 -5.58 56.72 53.15
CA GLY A 45 -4.89 56.96 51.88
C GLY A 45 -3.92 55.83 51.52
N LEU A 46 -3.07 55.43 52.46
CA LEU A 46 -2.13 54.31 52.27
C LEU A 46 -2.85 53.00 51.97
N ARG A 47 -3.94 52.69 52.69
CA ARG A 47 -4.75 51.51 52.41
C ARG A 47 -5.34 51.55 51.01
N HIS A 48 -5.88 52.71 50.61
CA HIS A 48 -6.40 52.91 49.26
C HIS A 48 -5.31 52.73 48.19
N ASP A 49 -4.10 53.26 48.42
CA ASP A 49 -2.98 53.13 47.48
C ASP A 49 -2.45 51.71 47.37
N ILE A 50 -2.39 50.97 48.49
CA ILE A 50 -2.04 49.54 48.52
C ILE A 50 -3.10 48.72 47.77
N GLU A 51 -4.38 48.95 48.04
CA GLU A 51 -5.49 48.29 47.35
C GLU A 51 -5.46 48.61 45.84
N ALA A 52 -5.26 49.87 45.47
CA ALA A 52 -5.15 50.29 44.07
C ALA A 52 -3.92 49.69 43.36
N LYS A 53 -2.78 49.59 44.05
CA LYS A 53 -1.57 48.94 43.50
C LYS A 53 -1.76 47.43 43.36
N SER A 54 -2.40 46.78 44.33
CA SER A 54 -2.76 45.36 44.26
C SER A 54 -3.68 45.07 43.08
N VAL A 55 -4.72 45.87 42.89
CA VAL A 55 -5.63 45.77 41.74
C VAL A 55 -4.88 45.96 40.41
N ARG A 56 -3.98 46.96 40.31
CA ARG A 56 -3.15 47.15 39.12
C ARG A 56 -2.25 45.94 38.84
N LEU A 57 -1.64 45.38 39.88
CA LEU A 57 -0.72 44.25 39.74
C LEU A 57 -1.47 42.98 39.32
N HIS A 58 -2.64 42.71 39.90
CA HIS A 58 -3.50 41.61 39.46
C HIS A 58 -4.01 41.80 38.04
N ARG A 59 -4.36 43.03 37.63
CA ARG A 59 -4.74 43.31 36.23
C ARG A 59 -3.58 43.02 35.27
N SER A 60 -2.38 43.51 35.58
CA SER A 60 -1.19 43.23 34.77
C SER A 60 -0.85 41.73 34.72
N PHE A 61 -1.01 41.02 35.84
CA PHE A 61 -0.83 39.57 35.88
C PHE A 61 -1.85 38.85 34.99
N LEU A 62 -3.14 39.23 35.05
CA LEU A 62 -4.17 38.65 34.19
C LEU A 62 -3.91 38.93 32.70
N GLU A 63 -3.42 40.12 32.36
CA GLU A 63 -3.05 40.48 30.98
C GLU A 63 -1.89 39.63 30.46
N GLU A 64 -0.85 39.40 31.25
CA GLU A 64 0.26 38.50 30.86
C GLU A 64 -0.19 37.04 30.82
N PHE A 65 -1.02 36.61 31.77
CA PHE A 65 -1.55 35.24 31.80
C PHE A 65 -2.46 34.94 30.60
N ALA A 66 -3.22 35.94 30.13
CA ALA A 66 -4.04 35.81 28.92
C ALA A 66 -3.20 35.52 27.67
N LYS A 67 -1.97 36.04 27.57
CA LYS A 67 -1.04 35.72 26.47
C LYS A 67 -0.60 34.26 26.53
N VAL A 68 -0.34 33.76 27.74
CA VAL A 68 0.01 32.34 27.95
C VAL A 68 -1.18 31.44 27.60
N GLU A 69 -2.40 31.79 28.03
CA GLU A 69 -3.61 31.06 27.65
C GLU A 69 -3.78 31.01 26.13
N CYS A 70 -3.58 32.13 25.44
CA CYS A 70 -3.64 32.20 23.98
C CYS A 70 -2.60 31.30 23.31
N ALA A 71 -1.36 31.28 23.82
CA ALA A 71 -0.32 30.40 23.32
C ALA A 71 -0.64 28.91 23.52
N VAL A 72 -1.18 28.53 24.69
CA VAL A 72 -1.61 27.15 24.96
C VAL A 72 -2.76 26.74 24.03
N ARG A 73 -3.77 27.59 23.84
CA ARG A 73 -4.85 27.33 22.87
C ARG A 73 -4.32 27.23 21.44
N GLY A 74 -3.30 28.01 21.09
CA GLY A 74 -2.62 27.91 19.80
C GLY A 74 -1.94 26.56 19.60
N ILE A 75 -1.24 26.06 20.63
CA ILE A 75 -0.63 24.72 20.60
C ILE A 75 -1.72 23.65 20.47
N GLU A 76 -2.81 23.74 21.24
CA GLU A 76 -3.93 22.82 21.14
C GLU A 76 -4.51 22.78 19.72
N ALA A 77 -4.71 23.94 19.10
CA ALA A 77 -5.18 24.03 17.72
C ALA A 77 -4.20 23.34 16.76
N VAL A 78 -2.89 23.57 16.89
CA VAL A 78 -1.88 22.92 16.04
C VAL A 78 -1.88 21.40 16.25
N VAL A 79 -1.94 20.93 17.50
CA VAL A 79 -2.00 19.49 17.81
C VAL A 79 -3.24 18.86 17.18
N ASN A 80 -4.40 19.50 17.28
CA ASN A 80 -5.64 19.02 16.66
C ASN A 80 -5.54 18.97 15.13
N THR A 81 -4.92 19.98 14.50
CA THR A 81 -4.68 19.95 13.04
C THR A 81 -3.71 18.86 12.63
N LEU A 82 -2.66 18.62 13.42
CA LEU A 82 -1.69 17.55 13.16
C LEU A 82 -2.35 16.19 13.31
N GLN A 83 -3.16 15.99 14.35
CA GLN A 83 -3.90 14.76 14.56
C GLN A 83 -4.82 14.47 13.38
N ALA A 84 -5.61 15.46 12.94
CA ALA A 84 -6.49 15.32 11.77
C ALA A 84 -5.70 15.02 10.47
N ALA A 85 -4.53 15.63 10.28
CA ALA A 85 -3.67 15.36 9.13
C ALA A 85 -3.06 13.95 9.17
N CYS A 86 -2.66 13.49 10.35
CA CYS A 86 -2.17 12.12 10.57
C CYS A 86 -3.27 11.09 10.31
N ASP A 87 -4.47 11.32 10.82
CA ASP A 87 -5.62 10.42 10.63
C ASP A 87 -5.99 10.34 9.14
N LYS A 88 -6.05 11.49 8.45
CA LYS A 88 -6.27 11.53 6.99
C LYS A 88 -5.20 10.76 6.22
N SER A 89 -3.93 10.96 6.56
CA SER A 89 -2.81 10.27 5.90
C SER A 89 -2.85 8.76 6.16
N ALA A 90 -3.22 8.35 7.37
CA ALA A 90 -3.40 6.94 7.72
C ALA A 90 -4.54 6.30 6.92
N ASP A 91 -5.67 7.00 6.75
CA ASP A 91 -6.79 6.53 5.93
C ASP A 91 -6.43 6.45 4.44
N GLU A 92 -5.75 7.46 3.90
CA GLU A 92 -5.26 7.44 2.51
C GLU A 92 -4.29 6.28 2.27
N LEU A 93 -3.37 6.04 3.21
CA LEU A 93 -2.45 4.90 3.15
C LEU A 93 -3.20 3.57 3.22
N ARG A 94 -4.20 3.44 4.10
CA ARG A 94 -5.04 2.25 4.21
C ARG A 94 -5.80 1.98 2.91
N HIS A 95 -6.41 3.01 2.33
CA HIS A 95 -7.09 2.89 1.04
C HIS A 95 -6.14 2.54 -0.10
N SER A 96 -4.95 3.13 -0.14
CA SER A 96 -3.93 2.80 -1.14
C SER A 96 -3.47 1.35 -1.02
N ARG A 97 -3.25 0.85 0.21
CA ARG A 97 -2.92 -0.55 0.48
C ARG A 97 -4.00 -1.50 -0.03
N LEU A 98 -5.27 -1.26 0.34
CA LEU A 98 -6.40 -2.09 -0.10
C LEU A 98 -6.53 -2.13 -1.63
N LYS A 99 -6.38 -0.97 -2.30
CA LYS A 99 -6.40 -0.89 -3.77
C LYS A 99 -5.23 -1.66 -4.40
N THR A 100 -4.04 -1.54 -3.82
CA THR A 100 -2.84 -2.24 -4.29
C THR A 100 -2.98 -3.75 -4.13
N GLU A 101 -3.50 -4.20 -2.99
CA GLU A 101 -3.76 -5.61 -2.71
C GLU A 101 -4.78 -6.21 -3.68
N ALA A 102 -5.91 -5.54 -3.90
CA ALA A 102 -6.91 -5.97 -4.87
C ALA A 102 -6.34 -6.03 -6.30
N THR A 103 -5.51 -5.04 -6.68
CA THR A 103 -4.86 -5.02 -7.99
C THR A 103 -3.84 -6.17 -8.13
N LEU A 104 -3.09 -6.46 -7.06
CA LEU A 104 -2.14 -7.57 -7.03
C LEU A 104 -2.85 -8.92 -7.14
N GLU A 105 -3.97 -9.10 -6.43
CA GLU A 105 -4.79 -10.31 -6.51
C GLU A 105 -5.32 -10.53 -7.94
N GLN A 106 -5.85 -9.47 -8.58
CA GLN A 106 -6.28 -9.53 -9.98
C GLN A 106 -5.12 -9.87 -10.92
N ALA A 107 -3.94 -9.27 -10.72
CA ALA A 107 -2.75 -9.55 -11.52
C ALA A 107 -2.28 -11.00 -11.37
N ASN A 108 -2.30 -11.54 -10.15
CA ASN A 108 -1.97 -12.94 -9.89
C ASN A 108 -2.95 -13.90 -10.56
N ARG A 109 -4.25 -13.63 -10.45
CA ARG A 109 -5.28 -14.43 -11.13
C ARG A 109 -5.09 -14.44 -12.65
N LEU A 110 -4.81 -13.28 -13.25
CA LEU A 110 -4.52 -13.19 -14.69
C LEU A 110 -3.24 -13.94 -15.07
N ARG A 111 -2.21 -13.92 -14.21
CA ARG A 111 -0.96 -14.64 -14.42
C ARG A 111 -1.17 -16.15 -14.41
N GLU A 112 -1.97 -16.66 -13.47
CA GLU A 112 -2.34 -18.08 -13.41
C GLU A 112 -3.14 -18.51 -14.64
N GLN A 113 -4.16 -17.73 -15.03
CA GLN A 113 -4.94 -17.98 -16.23
C GLN A 113 -4.06 -18.01 -17.49
N ARG A 114 -3.12 -17.05 -17.61
CA ARG A 114 -2.14 -17.03 -18.70
C ARG A 114 -1.28 -18.28 -18.70
N ALA A 115 -0.78 -18.73 -17.55
CA ALA A 115 0.03 -19.93 -17.45
C ALA A 115 -0.75 -21.18 -17.90
N THR A 116 -2.01 -21.31 -17.49
CA THR A 116 -2.89 -22.41 -17.94
C THR A 116 -3.13 -22.35 -19.45
N LEU A 117 -3.41 -21.17 -20.01
CA LEU A 117 -3.61 -20.99 -21.44
C LEU A 117 -2.36 -21.31 -22.24
N GLN A 118 -1.18 -20.87 -21.78
CA GLN A 118 0.09 -21.19 -22.41
C GLN A 118 0.40 -22.68 -22.38
N HIS A 119 0.05 -23.38 -21.29
CA HIS A 119 0.19 -24.82 -21.22
C HIS A 119 -0.73 -25.53 -22.21
N LYS A 120 -2.00 -25.11 -22.29
CA LYS A 120 -2.97 -25.64 -23.27
C LYS A 120 -2.53 -25.36 -24.70
N GLN A 121 -2.01 -24.16 -24.99
CA GLN A 121 -1.47 -23.80 -26.30
C GLN A 121 -0.31 -24.72 -26.70
N LYS A 122 0.68 -24.91 -25.81
CA LYS A 122 1.80 -25.82 -26.07
C LYS A 122 1.34 -27.25 -26.32
N LEU A 123 0.33 -27.71 -25.56
CA LEU A 123 -0.26 -29.03 -25.74
C LEU A 123 -0.94 -29.14 -27.10
N LEU A 124 -1.72 -28.13 -27.52
CA LEU A 124 -2.37 -28.08 -28.83
C LEU A 124 -1.34 -28.02 -29.97
N ASP A 125 -0.29 -27.21 -29.85
CA ASP A 125 0.78 -27.13 -30.86
C ASP A 125 1.46 -28.49 -31.02
N THR A 126 1.76 -29.16 -29.91
CA THR A 126 2.32 -30.52 -29.92
C THR A 126 1.36 -31.53 -30.53
N PHE A 127 0.06 -31.39 -30.25
CA PHE A 127 -0.98 -32.24 -30.81
C PHE A 127 -1.08 -32.05 -32.34
N LEU A 128 -1.13 -30.81 -32.82
CA LEU A 128 -1.21 -30.50 -34.25
C LEU A 128 0.00 -31.04 -35.01
N ILE A 129 1.23 -30.87 -34.47
CA ILE A 129 2.45 -31.41 -35.10
C ILE A 129 2.39 -32.95 -35.22
N LYS A 130 1.77 -33.64 -34.25
CA LYS A 130 1.74 -35.10 -34.21
C LYS A 130 0.57 -35.73 -34.97
N PHE A 131 -0.54 -35.01 -35.11
CA PHE A 131 -1.81 -35.56 -35.56
C PHE A 131 -2.42 -34.86 -36.77
N LYS A 132 -1.79 -33.80 -37.29
CA LYS A 132 -2.23 -33.09 -38.49
C LYS A 132 -1.09 -32.96 -39.50
N LEU A 133 -1.38 -33.18 -40.79
CA LEU A 133 -0.44 -32.81 -41.85
C LEU A 133 -0.35 -31.29 -41.98
N SER A 134 0.83 -30.81 -42.37
CA SER A 134 0.97 -29.44 -42.84
C SER A 134 0.15 -29.22 -44.11
N ASP A 135 -0.39 -28.02 -44.30
CA ASP A 135 -1.19 -27.67 -45.47
C ASP A 135 -0.42 -27.93 -46.79
N GLN A 136 0.91 -27.75 -46.79
CA GLN A 136 1.76 -28.09 -47.95
C GLN A 136 1.79 -29.59 -48.25
N GLN A 137 1.84 -30.43 -47.20
CA GLN A 137 1.85 -31.88 -47.37
C GLN A 137 0.48 -32.38 -47.83
N MET A 138 -0.60 -31.78 -47.31
CA MET A 138 -1.96 -32.04 -47.77
C MET A 138 -2.11 -31.72 -49.26
N GLU A 139 -1.68 -30.53 -49.68
CA GLU A 139 -1.72 -30.12 -51.09
C GLU A 139 -0.91 -31.08 -51.97
N THR A 140 0.27 -31.50 -51.51
CA THR A 140 1.12 -32.46 -52.25
C THR A 140 0.42 -33.80 -52.45
N ILE A 141 -0.42 -34.26 -51.51
CA ILE A 141 -1.14 -35.53 -51.60
C ILE A 141 -2.42 -35.41 -52.45
N THR A 142 -3.23 -34.38 -52.21
CA THR A 142 -4.57 -34.25 -52.81
C THR A 142 -4.55 -33.65 -54.21
N ASN A 143 -3.57 -32.81 -54.55
CA ASN A 143 -3.55 -32.11 -55.83
C ASN A 143 -3.03 -33.00 -56.96
N THR A 144 -3.94 -33.42 -57.84
CA THR A 144 -3.64 -34.29 -59.00
C THR A 144 -2.72 -33.64 -60.03
N ASP A 145 -2.63 -32.31 -60.09
CA ASP A 145 -1.81 -31.57 -61.06
C ASP A 145 -0.31 -31.58 -60.71
N LEU A 146 0.02 -31.89 -59.45
CA LEU A 146 1.41 -32.02 -59.00
C LEU A 146 2.01 -33.37 -59.46
N PRO A 147 3.31 -33.44 -59.79
CA PRO A 147 3.96 -34.69 -60.10
C PRO A 147 4.10 -35.58 -58.85
N ILE A 148 4.07 -36.91 -59.05
CA ILE A 148 4.45 -37.86 -57.99
C ILE A 148 5.98 -37.88 -57.91
N ASP A 149 6.51 -37.23 -56.88
CA ASP A 149 7.94 -37.06 -56.62
C ASP A 149 8.33 -37.52 -55.20
N SER A 150 9.55 -37.22 -54.76
CA SER A 150 10.00 -37.55 -53.39
C SER A 150 9.18 -36.85 -52.30
N HIS A 151 8.58 -35.69 -52.58
CA HIS A 151 7.75 -34.97 -51.63
C HIS A 151 6.41 -35.66 -51.41
N PHE A 152 5.82 -36.25 -52.45
CA PHE A 152 4.62 -37.09 -52.32
C PHE A 152 4.86 -38.27 -51.38
N PHE A 153 5.93 -39.04 -51.57
CA PHE A 153 6.23 -40.19 -50.71
C PHE A 153 6.59 -39.77 -49.27
N ALA A 154 7.26 -38.63 -49.09
CA ALA A 154 7.53 -38.09 -47.76
C ALA A 154 6.24 -37.67 -47.03
N ALA A 155 5.29 -37.06 -47.74
CA ALA A 155 3.99 -36.71 -47.20
C ALA A 155 3.16 -37.98 -46.87
N LEU A 156 3.19 -39.00 -47.73
CA LEU A 156 2.51 -40.29 -47.50
C LEU A 156 3.07 -41.03 -46.28
N HIS A 157 4.39 -41.10 -46.14
CA HIS A 157 5.03 -41.68 -44.94
C HIS A 157 4.66 -40.89 -43.67
N SER A 158 4.58 -39.56 -43.76
CA SER A 158 4.13 -38.73 -42.64
C SER A 158 2.68 -39.03 -42.25
N LEU A 159 1.80 -39.23 -43.24
CA LEU A 159 0.40 -39.59 -43.04
C LEU A 159 0.25 -40.97 -42.38
N GLU A 160 1.06 -41.96 -42.77
CA GLU A 160 1.08 -43.27 -42.11
C GLU A 160 1.58 -43.18 -40.67
N ALA A 161 2.63 -42.40 -40.41
CA ALA A 161 3.13 -42.16 -39.06
C ALA A 161 2.07 -41.50 -38.16
N ILE A 162 1.29 -40.55 -38.69
CA ILE A 162 0.15 -39.94 -37.97
C ILE A 162 -0.90 -41.01 -37.63
N ARG A 163 -1.23 -41.89 -38.59
CA ARG A 163 -2.20 -42.96 -38.38
C ARG A 163 -1.76 -43.93 -37.28
N ASP A 164 -0.48 -44.29 -37.25
CA ASP A 164 0.07 -45.15 -36.19
C ASP A 164 0.11 -44.44 -34.84
N ASN A 165 0.43 -43.15 -34.80
CA ASN A 165 0.32 -42.34 -33.58
C ASN A 165 -1.12 -42.32 -33.05
N ALA A 166 -2.13 -42.22 -33.93
CA ALA A 166 -3.54 -42.23 -33.54
C ALA A 166 -3.99 -43.60 -33.00
N ARG A 167 -3.47 -44.71 -33.54
CA ARG A 167 -3.67 -46.05 -32.97
C ARG A 167 -3.11 -46.18 -31.56
N VAL A 168 -1.89 -45.66 -31.33
CA VAL A 168 -1.29 -45.64 -29.99
C VAL A 168 -2.10 -44.76 -29.05
N LEU A 169 -2.58 -43.60 -29.51
CA LEU A 169 -3.45 -42.72 -28.73
C LEU A 169 -4.74 -43.44 -28.29
N LEU A 170 -5.39 -44.19 -29.18
CA LEU A 170 -6.58 -44.99 -28.88
C LEU A 170 -6.31 -46.15 -27.92
N ALA A 171 -5.14 -46.77 -28.01
CA ALA A 171 -4.75 -47.85 -27.10
C ALA A 171 -4.41 -47.33 -25.69
N SER A 172 -3.87 -46.11 -25.59
CA SER A 172 -3.38 -45.54 -24.34
C SER A 172 -4.39 -44.63 -23.61
N SER A 173 -5.46 -44.18 -24.27
CA SER A 173 -6.39 -43.15 -23.78
C SER A 173 -7.83 -43.64 -23.69
N ARG A 174 -8.57 -43.21 -22.65
CA ARG A 174 -10.05 -43.37 -22.57
C ARG A 174 -10.80 -42.39 -23.48
N GLN A 175 -10.13 -41.37 -24.03
CA GLN A 175 -10.72 -40.44 -25.00
C GLN A 175 -10.67 -41.08 -26.40
N HIS A 176 -11.71 -41.87 -26.72
CA HIS A 176 -11.80 -42.57 -28.00
C HIS A 176 -12.15 -41.67 -29.19
N THR A 177 -12.79 -40.51 -28.97
CA THR A 177 -13.36 -39.71 -30.07
C THR A 177 -12.30 -39.07 -30.97
N ALA A 178 -11.37 -38.28 -30.41
CA ALA A 178 -10.36 -37.58 -31.22
C ALA A 178 -9.41 -38.54 -31.97
N GLY A 179 -9.08 -39.69 -31.37
CA GLY A 179 -8.26 -40.70 -32.04
C GLY A 179 -9.00 -41.37 -33.20
N VAL A 180 -10.31 -41.62 -33.05
CA VAL A 180 -11.15 -42.17 -34.13
C VAL A 180 -11.32 -41.16 -35.26
N ASP A 181 -11.53 -39.88 -34.93
CA ASP A 181 -11.69 -38.82 -35.94
C ASP A 181 -10.42 -38.66 -36.79
N VAL A 182 -9.24 -38.61 -36.14
CA VAL A 182 -7.95 -38.56 -36.86
C VAL A 182 -7.74 -39.81 -37.71
N LEU A 183 -8.09 -41.00 -37.22
CA LEU A 183 -8.00 -42.22 -38.03
C LEU A 183 -8.93 -42.20 -39.23
N HIS A 184 -10.13 -41.65 -39.09
CA HIS A 184 -11.08 -41.53 -40.18
C HIS A 184 -10.56 -40.56 -41.25
N GLU A 185 -10.20 -39.34 -40.85
CA GLU A 185 -9.65 -38.31 -41.75
C GLU A 185 -8.40 -38.82 -42.49
N THR A 186 -7.46 -39.43 -41.77
CA THR A 186 -6.24 -39.97 -42.40
C THR A 186 -6.51 -41.13 -43.34
N SER A 187 -7.57 -41.91 -43.11
CA SER A 187 -7.96 -43.00 -44.02
C SER A 187 -8.54 -42.47 -45.32
N GLU A 188 -9.36 -41.42 -45.27
CA GLU A 188 -9.88 -40.75 -46.47
C GLU A 188 -8.75 -40.16 -47.33
N ILE A 189 -7.78 -39.50 -46.68
CA ILE A 189 -6.62 -38.93 -47.39
C ILE A 189 -5.75 -40.04 -48.02
N LEU A 190 -5.55 -41.16 -47.31
CA LEU A 190 -4.80 -42.29 -47.84
C LEU A 190 -5.48 -42.92 -49.06
N GLU A 191 -6.81 -43.04 -49.05
CA GLU A 191 -7.57 -43.57 -50.18
C GLU A 191 -7.34 -42.73 -51.44
N VAL A 192 -7.47 -41.41 -51.34
CA VAL A 192 -7.18 -40.47 -52.43
C VAL A 192 -5.73 -40.59 -52.91
N ALA A 193 -4.78 -40.70 -51.98
CA ALA A 193 -3.37 -40.84 -52.30
C ALA A 193 -3.08 -42.14 -53.08
N TYR A 194 -3.69 -43.26 -52.65
CA TYR A 194 -3.53 -44.56 -53.31
C TYR A 194 -4.18 -44.60 -54.68
N GLU A 195 -5.36 -44.00 -54.86
CA GLU A 195 -6.00 -43.87 -56.17
C GLU A 195 -5.12 -43.09 -57.14
N ARG A 196 -4.55 -41.96 -56.69
CA ARG A 196 -3.65 -41.15 -57.51
C ARG A 196 -2.38 -41.92 -57.90
N LEU A 197 -1.78 -42.64 -56.95
CA LEU A 197 -0.62 -43.49 -57.23
C LEU A 197 -0.95 -44.58 -58.24
N PHE A 198 -2.11 -45.22 -58.11
CA PHE A 198 -2.57 -46.26 -59.03
C PHE A 198 -2.73 -45.72 -60.46
N VAL A 199 -3.42 -44.59 -60.63
CA VAL A 199 -3.60 -43.93 -61.94
C VAL A 199 -2.24 -43.57 -62.57
N TRP A 200 -1.33 -43.02 -61.78
CA TRP A 200 0.01 -42.65 -62.27
C TRP A 200 0.82 -43.88 -62.74
N VAL A 201 0.80 -44.98 -61.97
CA VAL A 201 1.47 -46.22 -62.36
C VAL A 201 0.87 -46.77 -63.66
N GLN A 202 -0.45 -46.81 -63.80
CA GLN A 202 -1.12 -47.26 -65.02
C GLN A 202 -0.73 -46.41 -66.24
N GLN A 203 -0.69 -45.08 -66.09
CA GLN A 203 -0.25 -44.18 -67.16
C GLN A 203 1.20 -44.45 -67.57
N LYS A 204 2.10 -44.66 -66.61
CA LYS A 204 3.52 -44.97 -66.89
C LYS A 204 3.66 -46.29 -67.65
N TYR A 205 2.95 -47.34 -67.25
CA TYR A 205 2.98 -48.62 -67.97
C TYR A 205 2.41 -48.50 -69.39
N ARG A 206 1.33 -47.71 -69.59
CA ARG A 206 0.75 -47.48 -70.92
C ARG A 206 1.63 -46.62 -71.84
N LEU A 207 2.55 -45.84 -71.27
CA LEU A 207 3.52 -45.04 -72.04
C LEU A 207 4.80 -45.82 -72.36
N MET A 208 5.06 -46.92 -71.64
CA MET A 208 6.24 -47.78 -71.83
C MET A 208 5.97 -49.04 -72.65
N GLY A 209 4.71 -49.49 -72.74
CA GLY A 209 4.26 -50.55 -73.66
C GLY A 209 3.79 -49.97 -74.98
#